data_AF-A0A2K3MSE4-F1
#
_entry.id   AF-A0A2K3MSE4-F1
#
_cell.length_a   1.000
_cell.length_b   1.000
_cell.length_c   1.000
_cell.angle_alpha   90.00
_cell.angle_beta   90.00
_cell.angle_gamma   90.00
#
_symmetry.space_group_name_H-M   'P 1'
#
loop_
_entity.id
_entity.type
_entity.pdbx_description
1 polymer ?
#
loop_
_entity_poly.entity_id
_entity_poly.type
_entity_poly.pdbx_seq_one_letter_code
_entity_poly.pdbx_strand_id
1 'polypeptide(L)'
;MHMIYLPYSDDIRHIEERYSDTSGAVTKASDDQIKRAADLIKRVDLKDFSVFQFTNPALQRHYAVLQALALEEDEIPEIKDETLPDEEGLARPGVVRAIEEFKTSVYGENYDEESEHGTGKLTEAAKKRKAHAEFAMKECENYDWGELAETGKLKDLTVVELKYYLTGHNLPVSGKKEALVSRILTHMGK
;
A
#
# COMPACT_ATOMS: atom_id res chain seq x y z
N MET A 1 -17.58 39.08 -20.60
CA MET A 1 -18.22 38.90 -19.28
C MET A 1 -18.10 37.44 -18.92
N HIS A 2 -17.48 37.10 -17.79
CA HIS A 2 -17.30 35.72 -17.36
C HIS A 2 -18.43 35.35 -16.39
N MET A 3 -19.30 34.42 -16.77
CA MET A 3 -20.44 34.01 -15.94
C MET A 3 -20.00 32.85 -15.03
N ILE A 4 -19.97 33.10 -13.73
CA ILE A 4 -19.61 32.11 -12.71
C ILE A 4 -20.90 31.64 -12.05
N TYR A 5 -21.21 30.35 -12.20
CA TYR A 5 -22.37 29.75 -11.53
C TYR A 5 -22.02 29.43 -10.08
N LEU A 6 -22.89 29.84 -9.16
CA LEU A 6 -22.78 29.47 -7.75
C LEU A 6 -23.64 28.22 -7.50
N PRO A 7 -23.11 27.21 -6.78
CA PRO A 7 -23.86 25.98 -6.48
C PRO A 7 -25.05 26.27 -5.54
N TYR A 8 -26.13 25.49 -5.70
CA TYR A 8 -27.21 25.43 -4.71
C TYR A 8 -26.82 24.53 -3.53
N SER A 9 -27.65 24.49 -2.48
CA SER A 9 -27.44 23.60 -1.34
C SER A 9 -27.34 22.13 -1.75
N ASP A 10 -28.08 21.71 -2.78
CA ASP A 10 -28.12 20.32 -3.25
C ASP A 10 -26.83 19.90 -4.00
N ASP A 11 -26.07 20.86 -4.52
CA ASP A 11 -24.79 20.61 -5.21
C ASP A 11 -23.62 20.43 -4.22
N ILE A 12 -23.76 20.94 -2.99
CA ILE A 12 -22.71 20.88 -1.97
C ILE A 12 -22.70 19.50 -1.30
N ARG A 13 -21.55 18.83 -1.36
CA ARG A 13 -21.33 17.54 -0.70
C ARG A 13 -20.63 17.73 0.64
N HIS A 14 -21.22 17.26 1.73
CA HIS A 14 -20.59 17.25 3.04
C HIS A 14 -19.45 16.22 3.08
N ILE A 15 -18.31 16.61 3.63
CA ILE A 15 -17.14 15.74 3.79
C ILE A 15 -17.40 14.82 4.98
N GLU A 16 -17.03 13.55 4.87
CA GLU A 16 -17.00 12.64 6.01
C GLU A 16 -15.98 13.15 7.03
N GLU A 17 -16.36 13.30 8.29
CA GLU A 17 -15.45 13.77 9.34
C GLU A 17 -14.21 12.86 9.36
N ARG A 18 -13.05 13.40 8.97
CA ARG A 18 -11.78 12.71 9.12
C ARG A 18 -11.53 12.56 10.62
N TYR A 19 -11.80 11.37 11.13
CA TYR A 19 -11.32 10.95 12.44
C TYR A 19 -9.80 10.99 12.40
N SER A 20 -9.23 12.05 12.95
CA SER A 20 -7.84 12.03 13.39
C SER A 20 -7.73 10.93 14.43
N ASP A 21 -6.73 10.05 14.29
CA ASP A 21 -6.46 8.94 15.20
C ASP A 21 -6.66 9.36 16.66
N THR A 22 -7.71 8.83 17.28
CA THR A 22 -8.06 8.75 18.73
C THR A 22 -7.88 10.01 19.61
N SER A 23 -7.39 11.13 19.09
CA SER A 23 -6.95 12.32 19.83
C SER A 23 -7.59 13.63 19.34
N GLY A 24 -8.34 13.58 18.23
CA GLY A 24 -9.02 14.76 17.68
C GLY A 24 -8.08 15.82 17.09
N ALA A 25 -6.76 15.60 17.08
CA ALA A 25 -5.79 16.52 16.54
C ALA A 25 -5.51 16.22 15.05
N VAL A 26 -5.82 17.18 14.18
CA VAL A 26 -5.36 17.14 12.79
C VAL A 26 -3.84 17.16 12.77
N THR A 27 -3.22 16.10 12.24
CA THR A 27 -1.76 16.03 12.06
C THR A 27 -1.32 17.15 11.13
N LYS A 28 -0.42 18.01 11.61
CA LYS A 28 0.17 19.10 10.83
C LYS A 28 1.59 18.73 10.45
N ALA A 29 1.97 19.03 9.21
CA ALA A 29 3.34 18.87 8.74
C ALA A 29 4.28 19.82 9.47
N SER A 30 5.54 19.40 9.62
CA SER A 30 6.60 20.25 10.16
C SER A 30 7.08 21.28 9.12
N ASP A 31 7.73 22.36 9.58
CA ASP A 31 8.29 23.38 8.69
C ASP A 31 9.35 22.82 7.74
N ASP A 32 10.08 21.78 8.15
CA ASP A 32 11.06 21.11 7.28
C ASP A 32 10.37 20.32 6.16
N GLN A 33 9.32 19.56 6.49
CA GLN A 33 8.51 18.82 5.51
C GLN A 33 7.89 19.77 4.48
N ILE A 34 7.39 20.93 4.94
CA ILE A 34 6.83 21.96 4.05
C ILE A 34 7.90 22.53 3.11
N LYS A 35 9.12 22.80 3.60
CA LYS A 35 10.22 23.29 2.77
C LYS A 35 10.63 22.27 1.71
N ARG A 36 10.77 21.00 2.09
CA ARG A 36 11.10 19.90 1.16
C ARG A 36 10.01 19.72 0.10
N ALA A 37 8.73 19.80 0.48
CA ALA A 37 7.62 19.77 -0.45
C ALA A 37 7.64 20.97 -1.42
N ALA A 38 7.90 22.18 -0.92
CA ALA A 38 7.97 23.37 -1.75
C ALA A 38 9.11 23.29 -2.78
N ASP A 39 10.25 22.73 -2.40
CA ASP A 39 11.37 22.54 -3.32
C ASP A 39 11.11 21.44 -4.36
N LEU A 40 10.36 20.38 -4.00
CA LEU A 40 9.86 19.40 -4.97
C LEU A 40 8.92 20.05 -5.99
N ILE A 41 7.92 20.80 -5.53
CA ILE A 41 6.94 21.47 -6.40
C ILE A 41 7.67 22.40 -7.38
N LYS A 42 8.63 23.20 -6.92
CA LYS A 42 9.43 24.08 -7.81
C LYS A 42 10.18 23.34 -8.92
N ARG A 43 10.57 22.08 -8.70
CA ARG A 43 11.28 21.27 -9.71
C ARG A 43 10.32 20.61 -10.72
N VAL A 44 9.06 20.37 -10.34
CA VAL A 44 8.02 19.75 -11.18
C VAL A 44 7.06 20.80 -11.77
N ASP A 45 7.20 22.07 -11.38
CA ASP A 45 6.32 23.16 -11.79
C ASP A 45 6.29 23.35 -13.31
N LEU A 46 5.06 23.33 -13.86
CA LEU A 46 4.80 23.56 -15.28
C LEU A 46 4.54 25.05 -15.50
N LYS A 47 5.62 25.80 -15.78
CA LYS A 47 5.59 27.27 -15.84
C LYS A 47 4.61 27.86 -16.86
N ASP A 48 4.47 27.24 -18.03
CA ASP A 48 3.72 27.78 -19.16
C ASP A 48 2.49 26.93 -19.50
N PHE A 49 1.69 26.59 -18.48
CA PHE A 49 0.46 25.84 -18.69
C PHE A 49 -0.51 26.60 -19.61
N SER A 50 -0.96 25.92 -20.67
CA SER A 50 -2.01 26.39 -21.56
C SER A 50 -3.15 25.38 -21.64
N VAL A 51 -4.39 25.86 -21.67
CA VAL A 51 -5.58 25.01 -21.83
C VAL A 51 -5.57 24.25 -23.17
N PHE A 52 -4.83 24.76 -24.17
CA PHE A 52 -4.70 24.14 -25.50
C PHE A 52 -3.53 23.17 -25.60
N GLN A 53 -2.76 22.96 -24.52
CA GLN A 53 -1.57 22.13 -24.54
C GLN A 53 -1.89 20.63 -24.62
N PHE A 54 -3.06 20.23 -24.12
CA PHE A 54 -3.44 18.82 -24.02
C PHE A 54 -4.69 18.55 -24.84
N THR A 55 -4.57 17.61 -25.77
CA THR A 55 -5.71 17.13 -26.55
C THR A 55 -6.42 15.97 -25.85
N ASN A 56 -7.73 15.76 -26.13
CA ASN A 56 -8.45 14.60 -25.61
C ASN A 56 -8.05 13.34 -26.39
N PRO A 57 -7.33 12.37 -25.79
CA PRO A 57 -6.81 11.20 -26.51
C PRO A 57 -7.91 10.33 -27.12
N ALA A 58 -9.06 10.22 -26.45
CA ALA A 58 -10.18 9.43 -26.94
C ALA A 58 -10.80 10.05 -28.20
N LEU A 59 -10.92 11.39 -28.23
CA LEU A 59 -11.41 12.09 -29.42
C LEU A 59 -10.38 12.03 -30.56
N GLN A 60 -9.10 12.24 -30.27
CA GLN A 60 -8.04 12.10 -31.27
C GLN A 60 -8.09 10.71 -31.90
N ARG A 61 -8.17 9.66 -31.07
CA ARG A 61 -8.24 8.27 -31.53
C ARG A 61 -9.48 8.01 -32.37
N HIS A 62 -10.62 8.50 -31.93
CA HIS A 62 -11.87 8.33 -32.66
C HIS A 62 -11.79 8.92 -34.08
N TYR A 63 -11.32 10.15 -34.22
CA TYR A 63 -11.22 10.81 -35.53
C TYR A 63 -10.13 10.21 -36.42
N ALA A 64 -9.00 9.77 -35.85
CA ALA A 64 -7.96 9.16 -36.65
C ALA A 64 -8.38 7.79 -37.22
N VAL A 65 -9.14 7.00 -36.45
CA VAL A 65 -9.76 5.75 -36.94
C VAL A 65 -10.77 6.05 -38.04
N LEU A 66 -11.64 7.05 -37.86
CA LEU A 66 -12.62 7.44 -38.88
C LEU A 66 -11.94 7.90 -40.17
N GLN A 67 -10.84 8.65 -40.06
CA GLN A 67 -10.07 9.11 -41.21
C GLN A 67 -9.41 7.95 -41.95
N ALA A 68 -8.75 7.02 -41.23
CA ALA A 68 -8.14 5.85 -41.83
C ALA A 68 -9.18 5.00 -42.59
N LEU A 69 -10.37 4.82 -42.00
CA LEU A 69 -11.48 4.12 -42.65
C LEU A 69 -12.00 4.85 -43.89
N ALA A 70 -12.04 6.18 -43.87
CA ALA A 70 -12.49 6.98 -45.02
C ALA A 70 -11.48 7.03 -46.17
N LEU A 71 -10.18 6.87 -45.87
CA LEU A 71 -9.09 6.85 -46.84
C LEU A 71 -8.70 5.43 -47.28
N GLU A 72 -9.38 4.40 -46.77
CA GLU A 72 -9.08 2.99 -47.01
C GLU A 72 -7.62 2.64 -46.61
N GLU A 73 -7.13 3.24 -45.53
CA GLU A 73 -5.82 2.91 -44.95
C GLU A 73 -5.91 1.62 -44.12
N ASP A 74 -4.99 0.69 -44.35
CA ASP A 74 -4.95 -0.60 -43.64
C ASP A 74 -4.47 -0.49 -42.18
N GLU A 75 -3.74 0.58 -41.85
CA GLU A 75 -3.16 0.81 -40.53
C GLU A 75 -3.87 1.96 -39.81
N ILE A 76 -4.29 1.71 -38.56
CA ILE A 76 -4.80 2.75 -37.69
C ILE A 76 -3.61 3.50 -37.10
N PRO A 77 -3.53 4.83 -37.26
CA PRO A 77 -2.44 5.61 -36.70
C PRO A 77 -2.45 5.54 -35.17
N GLU A 78 -1.28 5.30 -34.58
CA GLU A 78 -1.09 5.35 -33.13
C GLU A 78 -1.01 6.80 -32.67
N ILE A 79 -1.77 7.15 -31.64
CA ILE A 79 -1.86 8.51 -31.13
C ILE A 79 -1.17 8.56 -29.79
N LYS A 80 -0.22 9.50 -29.67
CA LYS A 80 0.45 9.79 -28.42
C LYS A 80 -0.54 10.40 -27.43
N ASP A 81 -0.68 9.77 -26.27
CA ASP A 81 -1.43 10.34 -25.16
C ASP A 81 -0.59 11.41 -24.45
N GLU A 82 -0.98 12.67 -24.62
CA GLU A 82 -0.32 13.82 -24.00
C GLU A 82 -0.73 14.00 -22.54
N THR A 83 -1.76 13.30 -22.06
CA THR A 83 -2.24 13.39 -20.67
C THR A 83 -1.40 12.57 -19.70
N LEU A 84 -0.55 11.67 -20.22
CA LEU A 84 0.37 10.90 -19.40
C LEU A 84 1.51 11.78 -18.86
N PRO A 85 2.00 11.52 -17.63
CA PRO A 85 3.13 12.24 -17.08
C PRO A 85 4.39 12.11 -17.93
N ASP A 86 5.20 13.16 -17.96
CA ASP A 86 6.53 13.13 -18.60
C ASP A 86 7.52 12.31 -17.75
N GLU A 87 7.61 11.01 -18.03
CA GLU A 87 8.51 10.09 -17.33
C GLU A 87 9.98 10.52 -17.47
N GLU A 88 10.39 11.03 -18.63
CA GLU A 88 11.76 11.49 -18.86
C GLU A 88 12.08 12.75 -18.03
N GLY A 89 11.13 13.68 -17.98
CA GLY A 89 11.20 14.87 -17.13
C GLY A 89 11.28 14.54 -15.64
N LEU A 90 10.49 13.57 -15.19
CA LEU A 90 10.46 13.11 -13.80
C LEU A 90 11.71 12.29 -13.41
N ALA A 91 12.29 11.56 -14.35
CA ALA A 91 13.52 10.78 -14.15
C ALA A 91 14.79 11.65 -14.03
N ARG A 92 14.69 12.97 -14.23
CA ARG A 92 15.82 13.88 -14.06
C ARG A 92 16.37 13.77 -12.63
N PRO A 93 17.70 13.71 -12.44
CA PRO A 93 18.31 13.46 -11.14
C PRO A 93 17.96 14.55 -10.11
N GLY A 94 17.70 15.78 -10.57
CA GLY A 94 17.20 16.85 -9.72
C GLY A 94 15.79 16.58 -9.17
N VAL A 95 14.88 16.04 -9.97
CA VAL A 95 13.52 15.74 -9.51
C VAL A 95 13.54 14.54 -8.58
N VAL A 96 14.21 13.45 -8.98
CA VAL A 96 14.37 12.23 -8.17
C VAL A 96 14.93 12.54 -6.79
N ARG A 97 16.01 13.33 -6.70
CA ARG A 97 16.59 13.72 -5.41
C ARG A 97 15.60 14.49 -4.53
N ALA A 98 14.80 15.39 -5.10
CA ALA A 98 13.79 16.12 -4.32
C ALA A 98 12.67 15.21 -3.82
N ILE A 99 12.29 14.20 -4.62
CA ILE A 99 11.31 13.17 -4.22
C ILE A 99 11.86 12.35 -3.05
N GLU A 100 13.10 11.87 -3.15
CA GLU A 100 13.76 11.07 -2.09
C GLU A 100 13.93 11.86 -0.79
N GLU A 101 14.39 13.12 -0.88
CA GLU A 101 14.52 14.02 0.27
C GLU A 101 13.18 14.25 0.97
N PHE A 102 12.10 14.47 0.20
CA PHE A 102 10.75 14.63 0.75
C PHE A 102 10.23 13.33 1.38
N LYS A 103 10.39 12.19 0.70
CA LYS A 103 9.99 10.87 1.19
C LYS A 103 10.67 10.54 2.52
N THR A 104 11.97 10.80 2.62
CA THR A 104 12.75 10.57 3.85
C THR A 104 12.27 11.48 5.00
N SER A 105 11.93 12.75 4.72
CA SER A 105 11.43 13.70 5.73
C SER A 105 10.03 13.35 6.25
N VAL A 106 9.19 12.71 5.44
CA VAL A 106 7.81 12.34 5.81
C VAL A 106 7.75 10.95 6.44
N TYR A 107 8.37 9.96 5.81
CA TYR A 107 8.22 8.56 6.20
C TYR A 107 9.44 7.97 6.94
N GLY A 108 10.57 8.67 6.97
CA GLY A 108 11.82 8.20 7.58
C GLY A 108 12.60 7.22 6.69
N GLU A 109 13.79 6.80 7.17
CA GLU A 109 14.73 5.96 6.42
C GLU A 109 14.28 4.49 6.27
N ASN A 110 13.33 4.04 7.09
CA ASN A 110 12.86 2.64 7.14
C ASN A 110 11.50 2.44 6.45
N TYR A 111 11.06 3.39 5.63
CA TYR A 111 9.78 3.27 4.94
C TYR A 111 9.87 2.32 3.75
N ASP A 112 9.39 1.11 3.96
CA ASP A 112 9.29 0.07 2.94
C ASP A 112 7.94 0.21 2.19
N GLU A 113 7.96 0.95 1.06
CA GLU A 113 6.79 1.15 0.20
C GLU A 113 6.15 -0.17 -0.25
N GLU A 114 6.93 -1.25 -0.36
CA GLU A 114 6.44 -2.57 -0.77
C GLU A 114 5.61 -3.29 0.31
N SER A 115 5.67 -2.81 1.57
CA SER A 115 4.89 -3.39 2.66
C SER A 115 3.42 -2.95 2.64
N GLU A 116 3.13 -1.73 2.17
CA GLU A 116 1.77 -1.19 2.07
C GLU A 116 1.17 -1.30 0.66
N HIS A 117 2.00 -1.18 -0.40
CA HIS A 117 1.51 -1.32 -1.77
C HIS A 117 1.92 -2.70 -2.29
N GLY A 118 0.92 -3.61 -2.35
CA GLY A 118 1.04 -4.99 -2.84
C GLY A 118 1.36 -5.11 -4.34
N THR A 119 2.33 -4.37 -4.84
CA THR A 119 2.79 -4.36 -6.23
C THR A 119 4.25 -4.81 -6.29
N GLY A 120 4.49 -6.04 -5.84
CA GLY A 120 5.78 -6.71 -5.98
C GLY A 120 5.56 -8.22 -6.00
N LYS A 121 5.92 -8.88 -7.11
CA LYS A 121 5.82 -10.33 -7.32
C LYS A 121 6.68 -11.09 -6.28
N LEU A 122 6.11 -11.33 -5.10
CA LEU A 122 6.58 -12.34 -4.17
C LEU A 122 5.48 -13.39 -4.03
N THR A 123 5.80 -14.63 -4.42
CA THR A 123 4.88 -15.77 -4.40
C THR A 123 4.02 -15.81 -3.12
N GLU A 124 2.69 -15.92 -3.29
CA GLU A 124 1.69 -15.94 -2.20
C GLU A 124 2.06 -16.91 -1.05
N ALA A 125 2.80 -17.97 -1.36
CA ALA A 125 3.23 -18.98 -0.40
C ALA A 125 4.24 -18.47 0.65
N ALA A 126 5.02 -17.43 0.36
CA ALA A 126 5.94 -16.81 1.32
C ALA A 126 5.21 -15.80 2.23
N LYS A 127 4.25 -15.04 1.65
CA LYS A 127 3.41 -14.06 2.37
C LYS A 127 2.49 -14.72 3.40
N LYS A 128 1.84 -15.85 3.03
CA LYS A 128 1.04 -16.64 3.97
C LYS A 128 1.87 -17.21 5.12
N ARG A 129 3.11 -17.66 4.87
CA ARG A 129 3.98 -18.21 5.92
C ARG A 129 4.43 -17.17 6.94
N LYS A 130 4.75 -15.94 6.50
CA LYS A 130 5.18 -14.86 7.40
C LYS A 130 4.01 -14.31 8.23
N ALA A 131 2.85 -14.06 7.61
CA ALA A 131 1.65 -13.61 8.33
C ALA A 131 1.12 -14.65 9.33
N HIS A 132 1.19 -15.93 8.99
CA HIS A 132 0.76 -17.00 9.89
C HIS A 132 1.75 -17.23 11.05
N ALA A 133 3.03 -16.92 10.87
CA ALA A 133 4.02 -16.95 11.95
C ALA A 133 3.84 -15.77 12.91
N GLU A 134 3.56 -14.58 12.39
CA GLU A 134 3.35 -13.37 13.20
C GLU A 134 2.04 -13.43 14.00
N PHE A 135 0.97 -13.97 13.41
CA PHE A 135 -0.28 -14.26 14.12
C PHE A 135 -0.08 -15.36 15.19
N ALA A 136 0.67 -16.42 14.86
CA ALA A 136 0.98 -17.48 15.80
C ALA A 136 1.82 -17.02 17.00
N MET A 137 2.74 -16.06 16.82
CA MET A 137 3.52 -15.49 17.93
C MET A 137 2.64 -14.65 18.86
N LYS A 138 1.75 -13.81 18.30
CA LYS A 138 0.81 -13.01 19.10
C LYS A 138 -0.20 -13.86 19.87
N GLU A 139 -0.74 -14.92 19.25
CA GLU A 139 -1.61 -15.85 19.97
C GLU A 139 -0.83 -16.74 20.95
N CYS A 140 0.43 -17.09 20.67
CA CYS A 140 1.26 -17.84 21.62
C CYS A 140 1.50 -17.04 22.92
N GLU A 141 1.69 -15.72 22.84
CA GLU A 141 1.83 -14.85 24.03
C GLU A 141 0.53 -14.70 24.83
N ASN A 142 -0.63 -14.88 24.20
CA ASN A 142 -1.93 -14.78 24.89
C ASN A 142 -2.25 -15.97 25.80
N TYR A 143 -1.54 -17.09 25.69
CA TYR A 143 -1.79 -18.29 26.49
C TYR A 143 -0.64 -18.52 27.49
N ASP A 144 -0.99 -18.76 28.75
CA ASP A 144 -0.03 -19.23 29.76
C ASP A 144 0.21 -20.74 29.60
N TRP A 145 1.12 -21.08 28.68
CA TRP A 145 1.48 -22.46 28.37
C TRP A 145 2.07 -23.21 29.57
N GLY A 146 2.63 -22.50 30.55
CA GLY A 146 3.18 -23.07 31.77
C GLY A 146 2.10 -23.74 32.60
N GLU A 147 1.04 -22.99 32.92
CA GLU A 147 -0.10 -23.49 33.71
C GLU A 147 -0.88 -24.59 32.96
N LEU A 148 -1.02 -24.46 31.64
CA LEU A 148 -1.71 -25.44 30.79
C LEU A 148 -0.97 -26.78 30.74
N ALA A 149 0.37 -26.76 30.79
CA ALA A 149 1.20 -27.94 30.87
C ALA A 149 1.15 -28.62 32.26
N GLU A 150 1.09 -27.84 33.34
CA GLU A 150 1.00 -28.39 34.70
C GLU A 150 -0.37 -29.02 34.99
N THR A 151 -1.44 -28.40 34.49
CA THR A 151 -2.83 -28.81 34.74
C THR A 151 -3.32 -29.91 33.79
N GLY A 152 -2.51 -30.32 32.80
CA GLY A 152 -2.85 -31.36 31.84
C GLY A 152 -3.90 -30.97 30.79
N LYS A 153 -4.30 -29.68 30.76
CA LYS A 153 -5.34 -29.12 29.86
C LYS A 153 -4.87 -28.95 28.41
N LEU A 154 -3.59 -29.18 28.12
CA LEU A 154 -3.06 -29.23 26.74
C LEU A 154 -3.80 -30.24 25.84
N LYS A 155 -4.41 -31.28 26.42
CA LYS A 155 -5.22 -32.26 25.67
C LYS A 155 -6.58 -31.73 25.23
N ASP A 156 -7.08 -30.68 25.88
CA ASP A 156 -8.38 -30.08 25.59
C ASP A 156 -8.30 -29.01 24.51
N LEU A 157 -7.13 -28.36 24.36
CA LEU A 157 -6.85 -27.39 23.30
C LEU A 157 -7.02 -27.99 21.90
N THR A 158 -7.41 -27.18 20.94
CA THR A 158 -7.57 -27.58 19.55
C THR A 158 -6.22 -27.78 18.86
N VAL A 159 -6.19 -28.59 17.79
CA VAL A 159 -4.96 -28.84 17.00
C VAL A 159 -4.41 -27.54 16.40
N VAL A 160 -5.26 -26.54 16.19
CA VAL A 160 -4.89 -25.22 15.66
C VAL A 160 -4.12 -24.42 16.72
N GLU A 161 -4.61 -24.39 17.96
CA GLU A 161 -3.95 -23.71 19.08
C GLU A 161 -2.58 -24.31 19.40
N LEU A 162 -2.47 -25.64 19.43
CA LEU A 162 -1.18 -26.33 19.65
C LEU A 162 -0.16 -26.03 18.54
N LYS A 163 -0.62 -25.73 17.31
CA LYS A 163 0.25 -25.34 16.21
C LYS A 163 0.73 -23.90 16.34
N TYR A 164 0.04 -23.01 17.05
CA TYR A 164 0.53 -21.65 17.28
C TYR A 164 1.79 -21.65 18.16
N TYR A 165 1.79 -22.40 19.26
CA TYR A 165 2.97 -22.57 20.11
C TYR A 165 4.14 -23.20 19.34
N LEU A 166 3.88 -24.28 18.60
CA LEU A 166 4.92 -24.96 17.82
C LEU A 166 5.47 -24.05 16.70
N THR A 167 4.62 -23.23 16.06
CA THR A 167 5.06 -22.28 15.04
C THR A 167 5.87 -21.13 15.64
N GLY A 168 5.43 -20.58 16.79
CA GLY A 168 6.15 -19.52 17.52
C GLY A 168 7.52 -19.97 18.03
N HIS A 169 7.65 -21.24 18.42
CA HIS A 169 8.91 -21.85 18.87
C HIS A 169 9.71 -22.55 17.75
N ASN A 170 9.35 -22.37 16.48
CA ASN A 170 10.01 -23.00 15.31
C ASN A 170 10.12 -24.54 15.41
N LEU A 171 9.14 -25.19 16.04
CA LEU A 171 9.05 -26.64 16.17
C LEU A 171 8.18 -27.24 15.05
N PRO A 172 8.42 -28.52 14.66
CA PRO A 172 7.63 -29.15 13.61
C PRO A 172 6.16 -29.29 14.00
N VAL A 173 5.26 -28.81 13.15
CA VAL A 173 3.79 -28.84 13.32
C VAL A 173 3.12 -30.08 12.73
N SER A 174 3.91 -31.06 12.28
CA SER A 174 3.42 -32.31 11.68
C SER A 174 3.13 -33.37 12.75
N GLY A 175 1.95 -33.99 12.68
CA GLY A 175 1.53 -35.09 13.54
C GLY A 175 0.06 -35.05 13.96
N LYS A 176 -0.41 -36.14 14.58
CA LYS A 176 -1.71 -36.20 15.28
C LYS A 176 -1.66 -35.35 16.54
N LYS A 177 -2.83 -34.94 17.06
CA LYS A 177 -2.99 -34.08 18.25
C LYS A 177 -2.09 -34.50 19.43
N GLU A 178 -2.04 -35.79 19.73
CA GLU A 178 -1.21 -36.35 20.81
C GLU A 178 0.29 -36.12 20.60
N ALA A 179 0.79 -36.23 19.36
CA ALA A 179 2.19 -36.00 19.05
C ALA A 179 2.58 -34.51 19.16
N LEU A 180 1.64 -33.60 18.91
CA LEU A 180 1.84 -32.17 19.12
C LEU A 180 1.91 -31.85 20.62
N VAL A 181 1.00 -32.43 21.44
CA VAL A 181 1.01 -32.27 22.90
C VAL A 181 2.30 -32.82 23.52
N SER A 182 2.73 -34.03 23.13
CA SER A 182 3.98 -34.61 23.61
C SER A 182 5.19 -33.75 23.27
N ARG A 183 5.22 -33.16 22.07
CA ARG A 183 6.33 -32.28 21.63
C ARG A 183 6.40 -30.98 22.44
N ILE A 184 5.24 -30.42 22.80
CA ILE A 184 5.15 -29.23 23.67
C ILE A 184 5.64 -29.58 25.08
N LEU A 185 5.19 -30.70 25.65
CA LEU A 185 5.63 -31.16 26.97
C LEU A 185 7.14 -31.43 27.02
N THR A 186 7.69 -32.09 25.98
CA THR A 186 9.15 -32.33 25.87
C THR A 186 9.93 -31.01 25.75
N HIS A 187 9.41 -30.02 25.02
CA HIS A 187 10.04 -28.70 24.93
C HIS A 187 10.02 -27.95 26.27
N MET A 188 8.96 -28.13 27.06
CA MET A 188 8.82 -27.55 28.40
C MET A 188 9.50 -28.39 29.50
N GLY A 189 10.20 -29.47 29.14
CA GLY A 189 10.97 -30.30 30.07
C GLY A 189 10.13 -31.17 31.00
N LYS A 190 8.93 -31.58 30.58
CA LYS A 190 7.99 -32.41 31.36
C LYS A 190 7.59 -33.70 30.65
#